data_AF-A0A949NQ21-F1
#
_entry.id   AF-A0A949NQ21-F1
#
_cell.length_a   1.000
_cell.length_b   1.000
_cell.length_c   1.000
_cell.angle_alpha   90.00
_cell.angle_beta   90.00
_cell.angle_gamma   90.00
#
_symmetry.space_group_name_H-M   'P 1'
#
loop_
_entity.id
_entity.type
_entity.pdbx_description
1 polymer ?
#
loop_
_entity_poly.entity_id
_entity_poly.type
_entity_poly.pdbx_seq_one_letter_code
_entity_poly.pdbx_strand_id
1 'polypeptide(L)'
;MFEIDSPIREEFFRWCDTTVLEHSKGDGTILKEWRPRKGDDGNYQLVFEIAAPGENTARHEVPIPDKYNRLLDEEYPSHDHEHEN
;
A
#
# COMPACT_ATOMS: atom_id res chain seq x y z
N MET A 1 16.70 1.18 -22.81
CA MET A 1 16.48 2.52 -22.22
C MET A 1 15.34 2.30 -21.26
N PHE A 2 15.60 2.32 -19.95
CA PHE A 2 14.61 1.93 -18.95
C PHE A 2 13.39 2.85 -19.08
N GLU A 3 12.25 2.27 -19.44
CA GLU A 3 10.97 2.97 -19.47
C GLU A 3 10.76 3.53 -18.07
N ILE A 4 10.87 4.86 -18.00
CA ILE A 4 10.77 5.65 -16.79
C ILE A 4 9.43 5.30 -16.17
N ASP A 5 9.53 4.68 -15.00
CA ASP A 5 8.48 4.46 -14.02
C ASP A 5 7.38 5.52 -14.18
N SER A 6 6.15 5.10 -14.48
CA SER A 6 5.05 6.04 -14.72
C SER A 6 5.01 7.06 -13.57
N PRO A 7 4.91 8.38 -13.83
CA PRO A 7 5.01 9.41 -12.78
C PRO A 7 3.99 9.19 -11.65
N ILE A 8 2.87 8.53 -11.95
CA ILE A 8 1.86 8.11 -10.97
C ILE A 8 2.36 7.04 -9.98
N ARG A 9 3.27 6.16 -10.41
CA ARG A 9 3.86 5.09 -9.60
C ARG A 9 4.86 5.66 -8.60
N GLU A 10 5.75 6.54 -9.04
CA GLU A 10 6.63 7.28 -8.13
C GLU A 10 5.82 8.10 -7.10
N GLU A 11 4.75 8.75 -7.55
CA GLU A 11 3.84 9.48 -6.67
C GLU A 11 3.16 8.55 -5.65
N PHE A 12 2.73 7.36 -6.07
CA PHE A 12 2.13 6.36 -5.20
C PHE A 12 3.10 5.90 -4.10
N PHE A 13 4.34 5.56 -4.46
CA PHE A 13 5.36 5.15 -3.48
C PHE A 13 5.66 6.27 -2.48
N ARG A 14 5.78 7.52 -2.95
CA ARG A 14 5.96 8.68 -2.06
C ARG A 14 4.78 8.90 -1.12
N TRP A 15 3.56 8.72 -1.62
CA TRP A 15 2.35 8.81 -0.80
C TRP A 15 2.31 7.71 0.26
N CYS A 16 2.66 6.47 -0.09
CA CYS A 16 2.75 5.37 0.87
C CYS A 16 3.80 5.62 1.95
N ASP A 17 5.01 6.04 1.55
CA ASP A 17 6.10 6.35 2.49
C ASP A 17 5.71 7.47 3.45
N THR A 18 5.12 8.56 2.92
CA THR A 18 4.64 9.68 3.72
C THR A 18 3.56 9.23 4.71
N THR A 19 2.57 8.48 4.24
CA THR A 19 1.46 7.98 5.07
C THR A 19 2.00 7.09 6.20
N VAL A 20 2.86 6.14 5.89
CA VAL A 20 3.48 5.27 6.89
C VAL A 20 4.32 6.08 7.87
N LEU A 21 5.12 7.03 7.39
CA LEU A 21 5.94 7.89 8.23
C LEU A 21 5.10 8.74 9.18
N GLU A 22 3.96 9.27 8.73
CA GLU A 22 3.03 10.01 9.58
C GLU A 22 2.44 9.14 10.69
N HIS A 23 2.15 7.87 10.39
CA HIS A 23 1.68 6.91 11.39
C HIS A 23 2.81 6.38 12.29
N SER A 24 4.04 6.31 11.81
CA SER A 24 5.22 5.86 12.57
C SER A 24 6.01 7.00 13.21
N LYS A 25 5.49 8.24 13.20
CA LYS A 25 6.11 9.43 13.82
C LYS A 25 6.13 9.37 15.35
N GLY A 26 5.55 8.34 15.96
CA GLY A 26 5.71 8.07 17.39
C GLY A 26 7.15 7.66 17.73
N ASP A 27 7.63 8.06 18.90
CA ASP A 27 8.99 7.76 19.39
C ASP A 27 9.33 6.25 19.27
N GLY A 28 10.12 5.91 18.24
CA GLY A 28 10.69 4.57 18.06
C GLY A 28 9.84 3.56 17.30
N THR A 29 8.66 3.92 16.76
CA THR A 29 7.89 2.98 15.94
C THR A 29 8.62 2.61 14.64
N ILE A 30 8.82 1.31 14.42
CA ILE A 30 9.40 0.76 13.19
C ILE A 30 8.31 0.15 12.32
N LEU A 31 8.37 0.43 11.02
CA LEU A 31 7.57 -0.26 10.02
C LEU A 31 8.07 -1.71 9.89
N LYS A 32 7.17 -2.68 10.06
CA LYS A 32 7.43 -4.11 9.86
C LYS A 32 7.13 -4.52 8.43
N GLU A 33 5.91 -4.23 7.98
CA GLU A 33 5.42 -4.59 6.66
C GLU A 33 4.40 -3.55 6.21
N TRP A 34 4.32 -3.30 4.91
CA TRP A 34 3.18 -2.63 4.30
C TRP A 34 2.86 -3.27 2.96
N ARG A 35 1.57 -3.32 2.62
CA ARG A 35 1.10 -3.80 1.33
C ARG A 35 -0.23 -3.14 0.93
N PRO A 36 -0.41 -2.77 -0.34
CA PRO A 36 -1.72 -2.45 -0.86
C PRO A 36 -2.59 -3.73 -0.90
N ARG A 37 -3.85 -3.60 -0.51
CA ARG A 37 -4.85 -4.68 -0.56
C ARG A 37 -6.13 -4.15 -1.17
N LYS A 38 -6.74 -4.88 -2.08
CA LYS A 38 -8.09 -4.58 -2.58
C LYS A 38 -9.11 -4.95 -1.49
N GLY A 39 -9.89 -3.97 -1.05
CA GLY A 39 -11.01 -4.16 -0.13
C GLY A 39 -12.22 -4.76 -0.85
N ASP A 40 -13.16 -5.28 -0.06
CA ASP A 40 -14.41 -5.89 -0.58
C ASP A 40 -15.29 -4.90 -1.36
N ASP A 41 -15.17 -3.62 -1.01
CA ASP A 41 -15.82 -2.47 -1.67
C ASP A 41 -15.22 -2.15 -3.05
N GLY A 42 -14.18 -2.87 -3.49
CA GLY A 42 -13.45 -2.63 -4.73
C GLY A 42 -12.40 -1.52 -4.64
N ASN A 43 -12.36 -0.78 -3.53
CA ASN A 43 -11.36 0.23 -3.22
C ASN A 43 -10.09 -0.38 -2.64
N TYR A 44 -8.93 0.16 -3.01
CA TYR A 44 -7.65 -0.29 -2.44
C TYR A 44 -7.39 0.37 -1.08
N GLN A 45 -6.76 -0.38 -0.18
CA GLN A 45 -6.38 0.06 1.15
C GLN A 45 -4.92 -0.30 1.40
N LEU A 46 -4.15 0.65 1.93
CA LEU A 46 -2.79 0.45 2.37
C LEU A 46 -2.85 -0.15 3.76
N VAL A 47 -2.48 -1.42 3.85
CA VAL A 47 -2.40 -2.14 5.12
C VAL A 47 -0.95 -2.18 5.53
N PHE A 48 -0.64 -1.70 6.73
CA PHE A 48 0.73 -1.72 7.24
C PHE A 48 0.78 -2.01 8.74
N GLU A 49 1.90 -2.55 9.15
CA GLU A 49 2.17 -3.01 10.50
C GLU A 49 3.34 -2.22 11.07
N ILE A 50 3.10 -1.51 12.18
CA ILE A 50 4.15 -0.80 12.92
C ILE A 50 4.33 -1.43 14.29
N ALA A 51 5.54 -1.40 14.83
CA ALA A 51 5.83 -1.89 16.17
C ALA A 51 6.69 -0.87 16.92
N ALA A 52 6.27 -0.50 18.12
CA ALA A 52 7.09 0.29 19.04
C ALA A 52 8.04 -0.65 19.83
N PRO A 53 9.19 -0.15 20.31
CA PRO A 53 10.13 -0.96 21.07
C PRO A 53 9.49 -1.45 22.37
N GLY A 54 9.28 -2.76 22.48
CA GLY A 54 8.67 -3.39 23.65
C GLY A 54 7.14 -3.53 23.59
N GLU A 55 6.50 -3.12 22.49
CA GLU A 55 5.06 -3.30 22.27
C GLU A 55 4.77 -4.32 21.17
N ASN A 56 3.51 -4.78 21.16
CA ASN A 56 3.02 -5.67 20.13
C ASN A 56 2.79 -4.91 18.81
N THR A 57 2.84 -5.62 17.68
CA THR A 57 2.59 -5.03 16.37
C THR A 57 1.18 -4.45 16.28
N ALA A 58 1.07 -3.20 15.86
CA ALA A 58 -0.18 -2.52 15.56
C ALA A 58 -0.41 -2.50 14.04
N ARG A 59 -1.56 -3.02 13.62
CA ARG A 59 -1.99 -3.00 12.21
C ARG A 59 -2.84 -1.76 11.94
N HIS A 60 -2.49 -1.05 10.88
CA HIS A 60 -3.19 0.11 10.37
C HIS A 60 -3.69 -0.14 8.96
N GLU A 61 -4.86 0.42 8.65
CA GLU A 61 -5.51 0.30 7.35
C GLU A 61 -5.94 1.69 6.91
N VAL A 62 -5.35 2.18 5.82
CA VAL A 62 -5.61 3.53 5.29
C VAL A 62 -6.18 3.41 3.88
N PRO A 63 -7.32 4.05 3.56
CA PRO A 63 -7.87 4.02 2.21
C PRO A 63 -6.89 4.66 1.22
N ILE A 64 -6.61 3.96 0.12
CA ILE A 64 -5.78 4.46 -0.96
C ILE A 64 -6.65 5.35 -1.87
N PRO A 65 -6.20 6.56 -2.23
CA PRO A 65 -6.92 7.43 -3.14
C PRO A 65 -7.21 6.76 -4.49
N ASP A 66 -8.43 6.94 -5.02
CA ASP A 66 -8.90 6.32 -6.28
C ASP A 66 -8.00 6.57 -7.49
N LYS A 67 -7.26 7.69 -7.49
CA LYS A 67 -6.29 8.01 -8.55
C LYS A 67 -5.21 6.94 -8.74
N TYR A 68 -4.95 6.12 -7.72
CA TYR A 68 -4.02 5.01 -7.77
C TYR A 68 -4.68 3.67 -8.08
N ASN A 69 -6.02 3.56 -8.08
CA ASN A 69 -6.72 2.30 -8.33
C ASN A 69 -6.34 1.69 -9.68
N ARG A 70 -6.19 2.53 -10.72
CA ARG A 70 -5.76 2.07 -12.05
C ARG A 70 -4.36 1.46 -12.03
N LEU A 71 -3.41 2.13 -11.38
CA LEU A 71 -2.04 1.62 -11.22
C LEU A 71 -2.05 0.27 -10.47
N LEU A 72 -2.82 0.18 -9.39
CA LEU A 72 -2.90 -1.03 -8.58
C LEU A 72 -3.62 -2.17 -9.27
N ASP A 73 -4.58 -1.90 -10.17
CA ASP A 73 -5.23 -2.92 -10.97
C ASP A 73 -4.27 -3.48 -12.04
N GLU A 74 -3.41 -2.63 -12.61
CA GLU A 74 -2.35 -3.05 -13.55
C GLU A 74 -1.24 -3.88 -12.86
N GLU A 75 -0.85 -3.50 -11.63
CA GLU A 75 0.26 -4.13 -10.88
C GLU A 75 -0.17 -5.34 -10.05
N TYR A 76 -1.38 -5.28 -9.51
CA TYR A 76 -2.01 -6.32 -8.70
C TYR A 76 -3.35 -6.67 -9.35
N PRO A 77 -3.31 -7.32 -10.53
CA PRO A 77 -4.51 -7.85 -11.12
C PRO A 77 -5.15 -8.76 -10.07
N SER A 78 -6.43 -8.52 -9.79
CA SER A 78 -7.22 -9.46 -9.01
C SER A 78 -7.15 -10.77 -9.79
N HIS A 79 -6.38 -11.74 -9.30
CA HIS A 79 -6.09 -12.97 -10.02
C HIS A 79 -7.34 -13.87 -9.97
N ASP A 80 -8.42 -13.38 -10.56
CA ASP A 80 -9.56 -14.15 -11.03
C ASP A 80 -9.19 -14.64 -12.43
N HIS A 81 -8.09 -15.39 -12.50
CA HIS A 81 -7.78 -16.18 -13.68
C HIS A 81 -8.55 -17.50 -13.51
N GLU A 82 -9.87 -17.44 -13.61
CA GLU A 82 -10.60 -18.60 -14.11
C GLU A 82 -10.24 -18.76 -15.58
N HIS A 83 -9.49 -19.83 -15.78
CA HIS A 83 -8.92 -20.28 -17.01
C HIS A 83 -9.92 -21.26 -17.65
N GLU A 84 -10.74 -20.83 -18.61
CA GLU A 84 -11.56 -21.74 -19.45
C GLU A 84 -12.14 -20.94 -20.64
N ASN A 85 -12.02 -21.29 -21.93
CA ASN A 85 -11.40 -22.36 -22.71
C ASN A 85 -11.13 -21.79 -24.12
#